data_AF-A0A2V9VNH5-F1
#
_entry.id   AF-A0A2V9VNH5-F1
#
_cell.length_a   1.000
_cell.length_b   1.000
_cell.length_c   1.000
_cell.angle_alpha   90.00
_cell.angle_beta   90.00
_cell.angle_gamma   90.00
#
_symmetry.space_group_name_H-M   'P 1'
#
loop_
_entity.id
_entity.type
_entity.pdbx_description
1 polymer ?
#
loop_
_entity_poly.entity_id
_entity_poly.type
_entity_poly.pdbx_seq_one_letter_code
_entity_poly.pdbx_strand_id
1 'polypeptide(L)'
;MDCLHSNGGTVATILAGIWRRFPPKLEIPAAKVASAAPLLLKSGAGALGWWRVRHLSPETLSFSLRRLYITYLRYAVQAAEYEAEIGNVFSALRSSGIEPILIKGWAIARVYPEAGLRPCGDIDLCVSPYAGREFVSGPRRLALVFRAFPSSEFGKARNTSARRRGPLTNSLPAYA
;
A
#
# COMPACT_ATOMS: atom_id res chain seq x y z
N MET A 1 3.83 35.58 -14.77
CA MET A 1 2.70 34.87 -14.12
C MET A 1 3.04 33.39 -14.12
N ASP A 2 3.77 32.91 -13.11
CA ASP A 2 4.21 31.51 -13.04
C ASP A 2 3.43 30.78 -11.95
N CYS A 3 2.22 30.33 -12.31
CA CYS A 3 1.42 29.47 -11.46
C CYS A 3 2.12 28.11 -11.33
N LEU A 4 2.72 27.87 -10.16
CA LEU A 4 2.65 26.63 -9.40
C LEU A 4 2.54 25.35 -10.25
N HIS A 5 3.67 24.84 -10.77
CA HIS A 5 3.79 23.38 -10.83
C HIS A 5 3.83 22.92 -9.37
N SER A 6 2.66 22.67 -8.80
CA SER A 6 2.55 22.11 -7.46
C SER A 6 3.46 20.89 -7.39
N ASN A 7 4.18 20.72 -6.28
CA ASN A 7 5.09 19.59 -6.14
C ASN A 7 4.37 18.24 -6.38
N GLY A 8 3.05 18.19 -6.19
CA GLY A 8 2.19 17.05 -6.54
C GLY A 8 2.13 16.74 -8.04
N GLY A 9 2.06 17.73 -8.92
CA GLY A 9 2.05 17.50 -10.38
C GLY A 9 3.34 16.84 -10.85
N THR A 10 4.49 17.30 -10.36
CA THR A 10 5.79 16.68 -10.67
C THR A 10 5.87 15.25 -10.15
N VAL A 11 5.41 14.98 -8.93
CA VAL A 11 5.34 13.62 -8.37
C VAL A 11 4.42 12.72 -9.21
N ALA A 12 3.25 13.21 -9.62
CA ALA A 12 2.32 12.46 -10.45
C ALA A 12 2.95 12.07 -11.79
N THR A 13 3.65 13.00 -12.46
CA THR A 13 4.41 12.72 -13.69
C THR A 13 5.49 11.66 -13.46
N ILE A 14 6.25 11.75 -12.36
CA ILE A 14 7.29 10.77 -12.01
C ILE A 14 6.69 9.37 -11.78
N LEU A 15 5.51 9.27 -11.17
CA LEU A 15 4.89 8.00 -10.81
C LEU A 15 3.99 7.42 -11.92
N ALA A 16 3.68 8.19 -12.96
CA ALA A 16 2.80 7.75 -14.05
C ALA A 16 3.34 6.49 -14.74
N GLY A 17 2.62 5.38 -14.60
CA GLY A 17 2.95 4.08 -15.21
C GLY A 17 4.23 3.42 -14.68
N ILE A 18 4.79 3.90 -13.57
CA ILE A 18 6.14 3.49 -13.12
C ILE A 18 6.22 2.06 -12.58
N TRP A 19 5.09 1.46 -12.22
CA TRP A 19 5.00 0.09 -11.73
C TRP A 19 5.16 -0.97 -12.84
N ARG A 20 5.21 -0.55 -14.10
CA ARG A 20 5.36 -1.46 -15.26
C ARG A 20 6.82 -1.85 -15.45
N ARG A 21 7.04 -3.03 -16.07
CA ARG A 21 8.37 -3.52 -16.49
C ARG A 21 9.09 -2.55 -17.43
N PHE A 22 8.34 -1.91 -18.31
CA PHE A 22 8.83 -0.86 -19.21
C PHE A 22 7.99 0.40 -18.96
N PRO A 23 8.41 1.27 -18.02
CA PRO A 23 7.67 2.49 -17.74
C PRO A 23 7.74 3.47 -18.93
N PRO A 24 6.72 4.32 -19.14
CA PRO A 24 6.76 5.34 -20.19
C PRO A 24 7.99 6.23 -20.05
N LYS A 25 8.54 6.72 -21.17
CA LYS A 25 9.68 7.64 -21.17
C LYS A 25 9.36 8.87 -20.31
N LEU A 26 10.32 9.28 -19.50
CA LEU A 26 10.18 10.46 -18.65
C LEU A 26 10.72 11.69 -19.36
N GLU A 27 9.84 12.64 -19.64
CA GLU A 27 10.18 13.92 -20.28
C GLU A 27 10.37 15.03 -19.25
N ILE A 28 11.03 14.73 -18.13
CA ILE A 28 11.45 15.74 -17.15
C ILE A 28 12.93 15.60 -16.81
N PRO A 29 13.66 16.71 -16.60
CA PRO A 29 15.08 16.67 -16.24
C PRO A 29 15.32 15.99 -14.89
N ALA A 30 16.47 15.32 -14.74
CA ALA A 30 16.88 14.69 -13.50
C ALA A 30 16.88 15.64 -12.29
N ALA A 31 17.23 16.92 -12.49
CA ALA A 31 17.18 17.94 -11.46
C ALA A 31 15.77 18.15 -10.88
N LYS A 32 14.73 18.06 -11.74
CA LYS A 32 13.32 18.18 -11.33
C LYS A 32 12.84 16.93 -10.58
N VAL A 33 13.40 15.76 -10.89
CA VAL A 33 13.19 14.55 -10.08
C VAL A 33 13.88 14.69 -8.72
N ALA A 34 15.10 15.22 -8.69
CA ALA A 34 15.86 15.43 -7.46
C ALA A 34 15.15 16.39 -6.49
N SER A 35 14.50 17.45 -7.00
CA SER A 35 13.71 18.35 -6.17
C SER A 35 12.43 17.70 -5.60
N ALA A 36 11.87 16.69 -6.29
CA ALA A 36 10.72 15.93 -5.82
C ALA A 36 11.08 14.78 -4.87
N ALA A 37 12.36 14.41 -4.77
CA ALA A 37 12.83 13.27 -3.98
C ALA A 37 12.38 13.29 -2.50
N PRO A 38 12.37 14.42 -1.78
CA PRO A 38 11.87 14.44 -0.39
C PRO A 38 10.42 14.00 -0.26
N LEU A 39 9.56 14.35 -1.22
CA LEU A 39 8.15 13.96 -1.22
C LEU A 39 7.99 12.48 -1.56
N LEU A 40 8.73 11.99 -2.55
CA LEU A 40 8.75 10.57 -2.91
C LEU A 40 9.18 9.71 -1.71
N LEU A 41 10.22 10.13 -0.99
CA LEU A 41 10.68 9.46 0.22
C LEU A 41 9.62 9.50 1.31
N LYS A 42 9.03 10.67 1.59
CA LYS A 42 8.00 10.84 2.63
C LYS A 42 6.73 10.03 2.34
N SER A 43 6.37 9.85 1.07
CA SER A 43 5.18 9.10 0.66
C SER A 43 5.41 7.59 0.50
N GLY A 44 6.62 7.09 0.75
CA GLY A 44 6.98 5.68 0.54
C GLY A 44 7.20 5.30 -0.94
N ALA A 45 7.18 6.26 -1.87
CA ALA A 45 7.40 6.05 -3.29
C ALA A 45 8.88 6.19 -3.71
N GLY A 46 9.80 6.25 -2.75
CA GLY A 46 11.23 6.49 -3.00
C GLY A 46 11.86 5.47 -3.95
N ALA A 47 11.57 4.18 -3.77
CA ALA A 47 12.09 3.12 -4.63
C ALA A 47 11.55 3.19 -6.06
N LEU A 48 10.29 3.59 -6.25
CA LEU A 48 9.72 3.86 -7.58
C LEU A 48 10.39 5.09 -8.24
N GLY A 49 10.74 6.09 -7.43
CA GLY A 49 11.57 7.21 -7.85
C GLY A 49 12.95 6.76 -8.34
N TRP A 50 13.60 5.83 -7.64
CA TRP A 50 14.87 5.23 -8.09
C TRP A 50 14.70 4.46 -9.39
N TRP A 51 13.70 3.57 -9.48
CA TRP A 51 13.39 2.81 -10.69
C TRP A 51 13.25 3.71 -11.92
N ARG A 52 12.75 4.93 -11.72
CA ARG A 52 12.64 5.92 -12.78
C ARG A 52 14.00 6.44 -13.27
N VAL A 53 14.94 6.70 -12.38
CA VAL A 53 16.21 7.39 -12.68
C VAL A 53 17.43 6.46 -12.76
N ARG A 54 17.28 5.17 -12.49
CA ARG A 54 18.37 4.17 -12.47
C ARG A 54 19.19 4.06 -13.77
N HIS A 55 18.67 4.59 -14.87
CA HIS A 55 19.32 4.59 -16.18
C HIS A 55 20.26 5.79 -16.37
N LEU A 56 20.22 6.78 -15.47
CA LEU A 56 21.14 7.91 -15.49
C LEU A 56 22.53 7.47 -15.01
N SER A 57 23.58 8.06 -15.58
CA SER A 57 24.95 7.72 -15.22
C SER A 57 25.26 8.07 -13.75
N PRO A 58 26.04 7.25 -13.01
CA PRO A 58 26.33 7.46 -11.59
C PRO A 58 26.90 8.84 -11.24
N GLU A 59 27.76 9.38 -12.10
CA GLU A 59 28.34 10.73 -12.00
C GLU A 59 27.31 11.86 -12.03
N THR A 60 26.11 11.61 -12.57
CA THR A 60 25.01 12.59 -12.63
C THR A 60 24.06 12.51 -11.43
N LEU A 61 24.24 11.52 -10.54
CA LEU A 61 23.34 11.29 -9.41
C LEU A 61 23.65 12.21 -8.23
N SER A 62 22.78 13.21 -8.06
CA SER A 62 22.76 14.06 -6.87
C SER A 62 22.52 13.25 -5.59
N PHE A 63 22.88 13.83 -4.44
CA PHE A 63 22.65 13.21 -3.13
C PHE A 63 21.18 12.79 -2.91
N SER A 64 20.23 13.63 -3.32
CA SER A 64 18.80 13.34 -3.23
C SER A 64 18.39 12.09 -4.02
N LEU A 65 18.96 11.87 -5.21
CA LEU A 65 18.69 10.69 -6.03
C LEU A 65 19.36 9.44 -5.43
N ARG A 66 20.55 9.57 -4.84
CA ARG A 66 21.19 8.46 -4.10
C ARG A 66 20.34 7.97 -2.93
N ARG A 67 19.62 8.86 -2.25
CA ARG A 67 18.69 8.44 -1.19
C ARG A 67 17.54 7.56 -1.70
N LEU A 68 17.06 7.79 -2.93
CA LEU A 68 16.06 6.92 -3.57
C LEU A 68 16.61 5.51 -3.77
N TYR A 69 17.87 5.40 -4.21
CA TYR A 69 18.56 4.11 -4.36
C TYR A 69 18.68 3.37 -3.02
N ILE A 70 19.10 4.07 -1.96
CA ILE A 70 19.17 3.46 -0.62
C ILE A 70 17.79 2.99 -0.15
N THR A 71 16.72 3.73 -0.42
CA THR A 71 15.35 3.27 -0.14
C THR A 71 14.99 2.02 -0.92
N TYR A 72 15.33 1.96 -2.22
CA TYR A 72 15.14 0.76 -3.03
C TYR A 72 15.87 -0.46 -2.44
N LEU A 73 17.14 -0.33 -2.07
CA LEU A 73 17.91 -1.42 -1.47
C LEU A 73 17.27 -1.90 -0.15
N ARG A 74 16.87 -0.96 0.71
CA ARG A 74 16.19 -1.31 1.97
C ARG A 74 14.91 -2.09 1.73
N TYR A 75 14.10 -1.68 0.76
CA TYR A 75 12.88 -2.41 0.42
C TYR A 75 13.17 -3.77 -0.21
N ALA A 76 14.22 -3.90 -1.02
CA ALA A 76 14.61 -5.19 -1.58
C ALA A 76 15.06 -6.18 -0.50
N VAL A 77 15.86 -5.73 0.48
CA VAL A 77 16.27 -6.56 1.63
C VAL A 77 15.06 -6.95 2.46
N GLN A 78 14.22 -5.98 2.84
CA GLN A 78 12.99 -6.24 3.59
C GLN A 78 12.08 -7.22 2.86
N ALA A 79 11.99 -7.12 1.53
CA ALA A 79 11.16 -8.03 0.74
C ALA A 79 11.66 -9.48 0.82
N ALA A 80 12.97 -9.69 0.78
CA ALA A 80 13.57 -11.01 0.94
C ALA A 80 13.34 -11.60 2.35
N GLU A 81 13.43 -10.77 3.39
CA GLU A 81 13.15 -11.18 4.78
C GLU A 81 11.71 -11.67 4.93
N TYR A 82 10.74 -10.90 4.43
CA TYR A 82 9.33 -11.29 4.49
C TYR A 82 9.00 -12.47 3.58
N GLU A 83 9.66 -12.64 2.43
CA GLU A 83 9.46 -13.82 1.59
C GLU A 83 9.85 -15.10 2.34
N ALA A 84 10.97 -15.07 3.07
CA ALA A 84 11.35 -16.16 3.97
C ALA A 84 10.34 -16.35 5.12
N GLU A 85 9.86 -15.26 5.73
CA GLU A 85 8.84 -15.31 6.79
C GLU A 85 7.52 -15.91 6.29
N ILE A 86 7.07 -15.54 5.09
CA ILE A 86 5.89 -16.12 4.44
C ILE A 86 6.08 -17.63 4.28
N GLY A 87 7.24 -18.08 3.82
CA GLY A 87 7.56 -19.51 3.73
C GLY A 87 7.45 -20.24 5.08
N ASN A 88 7.98 -19.62 6.14
CA ASN A 88 7.89 -20.16 7.50
C ASN A 88 6.46 -20.24 8.02
N VAL A 89 5.66 -19.18 7.83
CA VAL A 89 4.25 -19.14 8.26
C VAL A 89 3.41 -20.15 7.48
N PHE A 90 3.61 -20.25 6.16
CA PHE A 90 2.95 -21.25 5.33
C PHE A 90 3.26 -22.68 5.80
N SER A 91 4.53 -22.96 6.11
CA SER A 91 4.95 -24.26 6.60
C SER A 91 4.31 -24.60 7.95
N ALA A 92 4.25 -23.64 8.88
CA ALA A 92 3.65 -23.82 10.20
C ALA A 92 2.12 -24.01 10.16
N LEU A 93 1.42 -23.30 9.27
CA LEU A 93 -0.02 -23.48 9.09
C LEU A 93 -0.33 -24.84 8.45
N ARG A 94 0.41 -25.21 7.40
CA ARG A 94 0.23 -26.49 6.71
C ARG A 94 0.58 -27.69 7.58
N SER A 95 1.59 -27.60 8.44
CA SER A 95 1.89 -28.67 9.41
C SER A 95 0.78 -28.87 10.44
N SER A 96 -0.08 -27.86 10.62
CA SER A 96 -1.27 -27.90 11.47
C SER A 96 -2.54 -28.23 10.66
N GLY A 97 -2.42 -28.70 9.42
CA GLY A 97 -3.57 -29.00 8.55
C GLY A 97 -4.34 -27.79 8.04
N ILE A 98 -3.81 -26.57 8.22
CA ILE A 98 -4.43 -25.32 7.78
C ILE A 98 -3.82 -24.92 6.43
N GLU A 99 -4.64 -24.78 5.39
CA GLU A 99 -4.18 -24.26 4.10
C GLU A 99 -4.35 -22.73 4.03
N PRO A 100 -3.25 -21.96 4.02
CA PRO A 100 -3.30 -20.51 3.87
C PRO A 100 -3.27 -20.06 2.40
N ILE A 101 -3.98 -18.97 2.12
CA ILE A 101 -3.94 -18.25 0.85
C ILE A 101 -3.35 -16.87 1.11
N LEU A 102 -2.25 -16.54 0.43
CA LEU A 102 -1.63 -15.21 0.49
C LEU A 102 -2.49 -14.22 -0.29
N ILE A 103 -2.87 -13.11 0.33
CA ILE A 103 -3.73 -12.09 -0.28
C ILE A 103 -3.10 -10.69 -0.21
N LYS A 104 -3.78 -9.71 -0.83
CA LYS A 104 -3.46 -8.28 -0.78
C LYS A 104 -2.02 -7.94 -1.22
N GLY A 105 -1.31 -7.13 -0.42
CA GLY A 105 -0.10 -6.41 -0.81
C GLY A 105 0.96 -7.33 -1.39
N TRP A 106 1.23 -8.45 -0.71
CA TRP A 106 2.19 -9.47 -1.14
C TRP A 106 1.79 -10.21 -2.40
N ALA A 107 0.51 -10.56 -2.54
CA ALA A 107 0.02 -11.19 -3.77
C ALA A 107 0.22 -10.27 -4.99
N ILE A 108 0.01 -8.97 -4.82
CA ILE A 108 0.20 -7.96 -5.88
C ILE A 108 1.67 -7.56 -6.08
N ALA A 109 2.52 -7.64 -5.06
CA ALA A 109 3.93 -7.26 -5.14
C ALA A 109 4.68 -8.04 -6.24
N ARG A 110 4.28 -9.28 -6.50
CA ARG A 110 4.84 -10.13 -7.57
C ARG A 110 4.61 -9.61 -8.99
N VAL A 111 3.68 -8.67 -9.18
CA VAL A 111 3.41 -8.02 -10.47
C VAL A 111 4.42 -6.89 -10.75
N TYR A 112 5.13 -6.41 -9.71
CA TYR A 112 6.17 -5.42 -9.90
C TYR A 112 7.43 -6.08 -10.47
N PRO A 113 8.21 -5.36 -11.30
CA PRO A 113 9.40 -5.92 -11.94
C PRO A 113 10.50 -6.39 -10.99
N GLU A 114 10.61 -5.74 -9.83
CA GLU A 114 11.63 -6.02 -8.82
C GLU A 114 11.00 -5.91 -7.42
N ALA A 115 11.44 -6.77 -6.50
CA ALA A 115 10.87 -6.89 -5.16
C ALA A 115 10.96 -5.59 -4.33
N GLY A 116 12.00 -4.77 -4.57
CA GLY A 116 12.19 -3.49 -3.86
C GLY A 116 11.26 -2.37 -4.30
N LEU A 117 10.38 -2.57 -5.29
CA LEU A 117 9.54 -1.51 -5.86
C LEU A 117 8.19 -1.33 -5.17
N ARG A 118 7.73 -2.33 -4.41
CA ARG A 118 6.51 -2.26 -3.63
C ARG A 118 6.80 -2.74 -2.20
N PRO A 119 7.05 -1.83 -1.25
CA PRO A 119 7.18 -2.22 0.15
C PRO A 119 5.83 -2.77 0.65
N CYS A 120 5.84 -3.96 1.23
CA CYS A 120 4.75 -4.54 1.99
C CYS A 120 5.11 -4.49 3.48
N GLY A 121 4.19 -4.08 4.34
CA GLY A 121 4.45 -3.94 5.78
C GLY A 121 3.86 -5.06 6.64
N ASP A 122 2.95 -5.85 6.08
CA ASP A 122 2.18 -6.88 6.73
C ASP A 122 2.04 -8.12 5.82
N ILE A 123 1.84 -9.29 6.43
CA ILE A 123 1.50 -10.53 5.73
C ILE A 123 0.01 -10.79 5.96
N ASP A 124 -0.78 -10.69 4.90
CA ASP A 124 -2.21 -10.99 4.94
C ASP A 124 -2.48 -12.40 4.43
N LEU A 125 -3.05 -13.24 5.29
CA LEU A 125 -3.45 -14.60 4.95
C LEU A 125 -4.96 -14.76 5.09
N CYS A 126 -5.55 -15.49 4.14
CA CYS A 126 -6.89 -16.03 4.24
C CYS A 126 -6.79 -17.53 4.54
N VAL A 127 -7.57 -18.00 5.51
CA VAL A 127 -7.65 -19.42 5.88
C VAL A 127 -9.13 -19.82 5.90
N SER A 128 -9.40 -21.13 5.82
CA SER A 128 -10.76 -21.64 6.01
C SER A 128 -11.29 -21.22 7.39
N PRO A 129 -12.54 -20.75 7.52
CA PRO A 129 -13.13 -20.43 8.82
C PRO A 129 -13.25 -21.67 9.72
N TYR A 130 -13.18 -22.87 9.15
CA TYR A 130 -13.21 -24.13 9.88
C TYR A 130 -11.82 -24.58 10.37
N ALA A 131 -10.74 -23.94 9.94
CA ALA A 131 -9.37 -24.25 10.34
C ALA A 131 -8.98 -23.66 11.71
N GLY A 132 -9.72 -22.65 12.19
CA GLY A 132 -9.39 -21.87 13.39
C GLY A 132 -9.75 -22.50 14.74
N ARG A 133 -10.17 -23.77 14.80
CA ARG A 133 -10.52 -24.41 16.09
C ARG A 133 -9.31 -24.96 16.86
N GLU A 134 -8.12 -25.02 16.25
CA GLU A 134 -6.92 -25.65 16.86
C GLU A 134 -5.67 -24.76 16.95
N PHE A 135 -5.65 -23.55 16.38
CA PHE A 135 -4.41 -22.76 16.27
C PHE A 135 -4.35 -21.56 17.23
N VAL A 136 -3.68 -21.74 18.38
CA VAL A 136 -3.27 -20.65 19.29
C VAL A 136 -1.78 -20.83 19.62
N SER A 137 -0.90 -19.96 19.14
CA SER A 137 0.32 -19.53 19.87
C SER A 137 1.24 -18.58 19.08
N GLY A 138 1.87 -17.63 19.79
CA GLY A 138 3.10 -16.93 19.36
C GLY A 138 3.18 -15.42 19.65
N PRO A 139 4.25 -14.88 20.27
CA PRO A 139 4.34 -13.50 20.76
C PRO A 139 4.74 -12.43 19.72
N ARG A 140 4.64 -12.71 18.42
CA ARG A 140 4.79 -11.69 17.37
C ARG A 140 3.57 -11.73 16.46
N ARG A 141 2.94 -10.56 16.30
CA ARG A 141 1.64 -10.32 15.64
C ARG A 141 1.48 -11.11 14.34
N LEU A 142 0.95 -12.33 14.44
CA LEU A 142 0.28 -12.99 13.34
C LEU A 142 -1.12 -12.35 13.27
N ALA A 143 -1.31 -11.38 12.38
CA ALA A 143 -2.65 -10.91 12.08
C ALA A 143 -3.34 -11.98 11.21
N LEU A 144 -3.84 -13.03 11.86
CA LEU A 144 -4.85 -13.91 11.31
C LEU A 144 -6.10 -13.03 11.13
N VAL A 145 -6.35 -12.50 9.92
CA VAL A 145 -7.54 -11.66 9.68
C VAL A 145 -8.77 -12.57 9.60
N PHE A 146 -9.26 -13.02 10.75
CA PHE A 146 -10.69 -13.16 10.95
C PHE A 146 -11.25 -11.75 11.13
N ARG A 147 -11.78 -11.15 10.06
CA ARG A 147 -12.80 -10.10 10.23
C ARG A 147 -14.17 -10.77 10.16
N ALA A 148 -14.52 -11.49 11.22
CA ALA A 148 -15.93 -11.53 11.60
C ALA A 148 -16.28 -10.12 12.05
N PHE A 149 -17.20 -9.45 11.37
CA PHE A 149 -17.77 -8.20 11.88
C PHE A 149 -18.59 -8.54 13.14
N PRO A 150 -18.25 -8.01 14.34
CA PRO A 150 -19.23 -7.91 15.41
C PRO A 150 -20.09 -6.69 15.11
N SER A 151 -21.41 -6.88 15.05
CA SER A 151 -22.44 -5.90 14.73
C SER A 151 -22.61 -4.76 15.75
N SER A 152 -21.61 -4.42 16.57
CA SER A 152 -21.77 -3.48 17.69
C SER A 152 -20.90 -2.22 17.68
N GLU A 153 -20.03 -1.99 16.69
CA GLU A 153 -19.12 -0.82 16.69
C GLU A 153 -19.24 0.05 15.43
N PHE A 154 -20.48 0.23 14.93
CA PHE A 154 -20.82 1.34 14.01
C PHE A 154 -21.12 2.60 14.82
N GLY A 155 -20.10 3.12 15.52
CA GLY A 155 -20.32 4.16 16.51
C GLY A 155 -19.11 5.06 16.71
N LYS A 156 -18.56 5.63 15.63
CA LYS A 156 -17.80 6.91 15.62
C LYS A 156 -17.20 7.18 14.23
N ALA A 157 -18.06 7.51 13.26
CA ALA A 157 -17.66 8.30 12.09
C ALA A 157 -18.45 9.61 12.08
N ARG A 158 -17.69 10.69 11.98
CA ARG A 158 -18.02 12.10 12.28
C ARG A 158 -19.21 12.65 11.50
N ASN A 159 -20.03 13.38 12.24
CA ASN A 159 -20.67 14.66 11.91
C ASN A 159 -20.44 15.17 10.47
N THR A 160 -21.40 14.92 9.58
CA THR A 160 -21.63 15.72 8.37
C THR A 160 -23.14 16.02 8.28
N SER A 161 -23.49 17.25 8.67
CA SER A 161 -24.65 18.03 8.22
C SER A 161 -25.97 17.27 7.94
N ALA A 162 -26.77 17.07 8.98
CA ALA A 162 -28.20 16.79 8.84
C ALA A 162 -28.97 18.08 8.44
N ARG A 163 -29.38 18.16 7.17
CA ARG A 163 -30.56 18.96 6.79
C ARG A 163 -31.79 18.36 7.48
N ARG A 164 -32.49 19.18 8.25
CA ARG A 164 -33.78 18.86 8.89
C ARG A 164 -34.79 18.39 7.84
N ARG A 165 -35.36 17.19 8.02
CA ARG A 165 -36.74 16.88 7.61
C ARG A 165 -37.51 16.51 8.87
N GLY A 166 -38.54 17.28 9.17
CA GLY A 166 -39.45 17.05 10.29
C GLY A 166 -40.32 15.81 10.07
N PRO A 167 -40.95 15.29 11.13
CA PRO A 167 -41.76 14.08 11.06
C PRO A 167 -43.08 14.31 10.33
N LEU A 168 -43.43 13.35 9.47
CA LEU A 168 -44.77 13.19 8.91
C LEU A 168 -45.70 12.70 10.03
N THR A 169 -46.62 13.56 10.45
CA THR A 169 -47.77 13.16 11.27
C THR A 169 -48.88 12.70 10.34
N ASN A 170 -49.33 11.46 10.53
CA ASN A 170 -50.55 10.93 9.95
C ASN A 170 -51.77 11.63 10.56
N SER A 171 -52.52 12.35 9.73
CA SER A 171 -53.91 12.72 10.00
C SER A 171 -54.64 12.88 8.67
N LEU A 172 -55.47 11.90 8.32
CA LEU A 172 -56.50 12.03 7.29
C LEU A 172 -57.61 12.95 7.81
N PRO A 173 -58.26 13.74 6.93
CA PRO A 173 -59.66 14.05 7.11
C PRO A 173 -60.52 13.50 5.96
N ALA A 174 -61.77 13.26 6.34
CA ALA A 174 -62.85 12.65 5.59
C ALA A 174 -63.27 13.43 4.34
N TYR A 175 -63.81 12.67 3.38
CA TYR A 175 -64.62 13.17 2.27
C TYR A 175 -65.91 13.82 2.79
N ALA A 176 -66.20 15.03 2.29
CA ALA A 176 -67.53 15.55 1.98
C ALA A 176 -67.38 16.53 0.80
#